data_AF-A0A7S0VF30-F1
#
_entry.id   AF-A0A7S0VF30-F1
#
_cell.length_a   1.000
_cell.length_b   1.000
_cell.length_c   1.000
_cell.angle_alpha   90.00
_cell.angle_beta   90.00
_cell.angle_gamma   90.00
#
_symmetry.space_group_name_H-M   'P 1'
#
loop_
_entity.id
_entity.type
_entity.pdbx_description
1 polymer ?
#
loop_
_entity_poly.entity_id
_entity_poly.type
_entity_poly.pdbx_seq_one_letter_code
_entity_poly.pdbx_strand_id
1 'polypeptide(L)'
;MKSVEKGESVSFGIELPSSIQAALNHIKEPPAIQKLPAPDAEEAEKPVDVTIEMLADPSCPWCYVAQAMLRGAIRQVVAGREDTVAVRTQWQPYISSQQIPRTGMRVEEYVELMGLDKGWLDRVLDQGRQVVVQGGDDEPELFGKWRYWPYSVHAQRMLLDAR
;
A
#
# COMPACT_ATOMS: atom_id res chain seq x y z
N MET A 1 -2.77 41.92 -0.42
CA MET A 1 -3.99 41.09 -0.29
C MET A 1 -4.42 40.65 -1.67
N LYS A 2 -4.35 39.35 -1.96
CA LYS A 2 -5.35 38.58 -2.73
C LYS A 2 -5.13 37.11 -2.36
N SER A 3 -6.10 36.58 -1.63
CA SER A 3 -6.19 35.21 -1.13
C SER A 3 -6.36 34.24 -2.30
N VAL A 4 -5.68 33.10 -2.26
CA VAL A 4 -5.94 31.96 -3.14
C VAL A 4 -6.97 31.08 -2.43
N GLU A 5 -8.15 30.96 -3.03
CA GLU A 5 -9.23 30.12 -2.53
C GLU A 5 -8.90 28.63 -2.73
N LYS A 6 -9.21 27.83 -1.71
CA LYS A 6 -9.24 26.37 -1.75
C LYS A 6 -10.42 25.91 -2.61
N GLY A 7 -10.20 24.96 -3.52
CA GLY A 7 -11.28 24.07 -3.95
C GLY A 7 -11.41 23.73 -5.44
N GLU A 8 -10.34 23.67 -6.23
CA GLU A 8 -10.45 23.04 -7.55
C GLU A 8 -10.36 21.51 -7.42
N SER A 9 -11.50 20.83 -7.63
CA SER A 9 -11.56 19.39 -7.82
C SER A 9 -11.08 19.04 -9.21
N VAL A 10 -10.06 18.18 -9.30
CA VAL A 10 -9.61 17.58 -10.55
C VAL A 10 -10.55 16.41 -10.88
N SER A 11 -11.34 16.55 -11.95
CA SER A 11 -12.17 15.46 -12.46
C SER A 11 -11.34 14.55 -13.36
N PHE A 12 -11.18 13.29 -12.95
CA PHE A 12 -10.66 12.24 -13.83
C PHE A 12 -11.82 11.67 -14.64
N GLY A 13 -11.79 11.86 -15.96
CA GLY A 13 -12.80 11.37 -16.90
C GLY A 13 -12.73 9.86 -17.12
N ILE A 14 -12.95 9.09 -16.06
CA ILE A 14 -13.12 7.64 -16.13
C ILE A 14 -14.59 7.35 -15.88
N GLU A 15 -15.30 6.83 -16.88
CA GLU A 15 -16.65 6.31 -16.70
C GLU A 15 -16.59 5.03 -15.85
N LEU A 16 -17.09 5.12 -14.61
CA LEU A 16 -17.14 3.98 -13.71
C LEU A 16 -18.34 3.07 -14.08
N PRO A 17 -18.17 1.73 -14.05
CA PRO A 17 -19.28 0.79 -14.16
C PRO A 17 -20.42 1.12 -13.19
N SER A 18 -21.66 0.92 -13.62
CA SER A 18 -22.86 1.28 -12.85
C SER A 18 -22.93 0.64 -11.45
N SER A 19 -22.35 -0.54 -11.27
CA SER A 19 -22.21 -1.22 -9.98
C SER A 19 -21.28 -0.49 -9.01
N ILE A 20 -20.21 0.12 -9.52
CA ILE A 20 -19.26 0.91 -8.74
C ILE A 20 -19.86 2.28 -8.44
N GLN A 21 -20.56 2.89 -9.41
CA GLN A 21 -21.27 4.15 -9.19
C GLN A 21 -22.37 3.99 -8.11
N ALA A 22 -23.10 2.87 -8.12
CA ALA A 22 -24.09 2.55 -7.08
C ALA A 22 -23.44 2.38 -5.70
N ALA A 23 -22.28 1.70 -5.61
CA ALA A 23 -21.55 1.55 -4.35
C ALA A 23 -21.03 2.89 -3.82
N LEU A 24 -20.52 3.77 -4.68
CA LEU A 24 -20.07 5.11 -4.31
C LEU A 24 -21.23 6.00 -3.85
N ASN A 25 -22.41 5.87 -4.45
CA ASN A 25 -23.61 6.61 -4.05
C ASN A 25 -24.11 6.22 -2.64
N HIS A 26 -23.67 5.09 -2.09
CA HIS A 26 -23.93 4.69 -0.69
C HIS A 26 -22.87 5.22 0.28
N ILE A 27 -21.70 5.65 -0.19
CA ILE A 27 -20.68 6.36 0.59
C ILE A 27 -21.01 7.87 0.50
N LYS A 28 -22.15 8.29 1.05
CA LYS A 28 -22.56 9.70 1.01
C LYS A 28 -21.66 10.60 1.85
N GLU A 29 -20.95 10.04 2.81
CA GLU A 29 -19.92 10.71 3.59
C GLU A 29 -18.84 9.67 3.92
N PRO A 30 -17.54 10.03 3.89
CA PRO A 30 -16.53 9.19 4.53
C PRO A 30 -16.98 8.94 5.97
N PRO A 31 -16.81 7.71 6.53
CA PRO A 31 -17.16 7.47 7.92
C PRO A 31 -16.49 8.57 8.75
N ALA A 32 -17.27 9.25 9.58
CA ALA A 32 -16.77 10.30 10.44
C ALA A 32 -15.52 9.75 11.13
N ILE A 33 -14.35 10.31 10.82
CA ILE A 33 -13.16 10.08 11.61
C ILE A 33 -13.60 10.53 13.00
N GLN A 34 -13.80 9.58 13.91
CA GLN A 34 -14.04 9.92 15.31
C GLN A 34 -12.86 10.81 15.68
N LYS A 35 -13.16 12.10 15.90
CA LYS A 35 -12.18 12.99 16.50
C LYS A 35 -11.84 12.33 17.82
N LEU A 36 -10.61 11.86 17.93
CA LEU A 36 -10.06 11.50 19.22
C LEU A 36 -10.29 12.71 20.14
N PRO A 37 -10.72 12.50 21.39
CA PRO A 37 -10.86 13.59 22.34
C PRO A 37 -9.56 14.38 22.34
N ALA A 38 -9.68 15.71 22.40
CA ALA A 38 -8.50 16.55 22.57
C ALA A 38 -7.76 16.03 23.81
N PRO A 39 -6.46 15.73 23.72
CA PRO A 39 -5.71 15.27 24.88
C PRO A 39 -5.82 16.32 25.98
N ASP A 40 -5.96 15.85 27.22
CA ASP A 40 -5.94 16.73 28.38
C ASP A 40 -4.61 17.53 28.37
N ALA A 41 -4.63 18.79 28.85
CA ALA A 41 -3.50 19.72 28.73
C ALA A 41 -2.18 19.22 29.37
N GLU A 42 -2.22 18.13 30.12
CA GLU A 42 -1.08 17.45 30.75
C GLU A 42 -0.49 16.31 29.88
N GLU A 43 -1.22 15.80 28.88
CA GLU A 43 -0.75 14.79 27.92
C GLU A 43 -0.10 15.39 26.66
N ALA A 44 -0.17 16.72 26.49
CA ALA A 44 0.28 17.44 25.30
C ALA A 44 1.80 17.47 25.07
N GLU A 45 2.61 16.90 25.97
CA GLU A 45 4.09 16.91 25.87
C GLU A 45 4.71 15.62 25.34
N LYS A 46 4.01 14.48 25.33
CA LYS A 46 4.61 13.24 24.81
C LYS A 46 4.38 13.11 23.31
N PRO A 47 5.45 12.89 22.51
CA PRO A 47 5.30 12.54 21.12
C PRO A 47 4.38 11.33 20.98
N VAL A 48 3.42 11.41 20.06
CA VAL A 48 2.57 10.28 19.71
C VAL A 48 3.44 9.26 18.97
N ASP A 49 3.60 8.09 19.55
CA ASP A 49 4.41 7.00 19.00
C ASP A 49 3.50 5.92 18.41
N VAL A 50 3.57 5.76 17.09
CA VAL A 50 2.73 4.81 16.33
C VAL A 50 3.61 3.75 15.70
N THR A 51 3.31 2.49 15.99
CA THR A 51 3.91 1.35 15.29
C THR A 51 2.89 0.74 14.33
N ILE A 52 3.29 0.62 13.07
CA ILE A 52 2.49 0.00 12.01
C ILE A 52 3.11 -1.36 11.66
N GLU A 53 2.38 -2.43 11.94
CA GLU A 53 2.77 -3.77 11.52
C GLU A 53 2.33 -4.06 10.09
N MET A 54 3.27 -4.51 9.27
CA MET A 54 3.05 -4.84 7.87
C MET A 54 3.21 -6.34 7.66
N LEU A 55 2.09 -7.05 7.58
CA LEU A 55 2.09 -8.45 7.15
C LEU A 55 2.29 -8.49 5.63
N ALA A 56 3.40 -9.05 5.18
CA ALA A 56 3.73 -9.05 3.76
C ALA A 56 4.48 -10.30 3.29
N ASP A 57 4.29 -10.62 2.01
CA ASP A 57 5.01 -11.67 1.30
C ASP A 57 5.96 -11.03 0.28
N PRO A 58 7.26 -11.36 0.24
CA PRO A 58 8.20 -10.89 -0.78
C PRO A 58 7.78 -11.25 -2.21
N SER A 59 7.00 -12.30 -2.40
CA SER A 59 6.43 -12.67 -3.70
C SER A 59 5.19 -11.86 -4.07
N CYS A 60 4.58 -11.13 -3.13
CA CYS A 60 3.36 -10.39 -3.38
C CYS A 60 3.68 -8.98 -3.90
N PRO A 61 3.35 -8.66 -5.16
CA PRO A 61 3.65 -7.37 -5.74
C PRO A 61 2.78 -6.26 -5.14
N TRP A 62 1.57 -6.59 -4.66
CA TRP A 62 0.72 -5.66 -3.91
C TRP A 62 1.33 -5.25 -2.57
N CYS A 63 2.06 -6.15 -1.90
CA CYS A 63 2.76 -5.81 -0.67
C CYS A 63 3.85 -4.76 -0.93
N TYR A 64 4.57 -4.87 -2.04
CA TYR A 64 5.55 -3.86 -2.46
C TYR A 64 4.88 -2.52 -2.76
N VAL A 65 3.78 -2.52 -3.53
CA VAL A 65 3.02 -1.30 -3.82
C VAL A 65 2.52 -0.62 -2.54
N ALA A 66 1.90 -1.38 -1.65
CA ALA A 66 1.40 -0.88 -0.38
C ALA A 66 2.53 -0.32 0.52
N GLN A 67 3.71 -0.93 0.52
CA GLN A 67 4.87 -0.44 1.26
C GLN A 67 5.35 0.92 0.75
N ALA A 68 5.43 1.09 -0.58
CA ALA A 68 5.81 2.36 -1.18
C ALA A 68 4.78 3.47 -0.84
N MET A 69 3.48 3.16 -0.96
CA MET A 69 2.41 4.09 -0.59
C MET A 69 2.46 4.46 0.90
N LEU A 70 2.68 3.48 1.78
CA LEU A 70 2.77 3.72 3.22
C LEU A 70 3.96 4.61 3.56
N ARG A 71 5.14 4.37 2.96
CA ARG A 71 6.31 5.26 3.12
C ARG A 71 5.96 6.70 2.73
N GLY A 72 5.26 6.89 1.61
CA GLY A 72 4.78 8.20 1.17
C GLY A 72 3.82 8.85 2.18
N ALA A 73 2.83 8.11 2.66
CA ALA A 73 1.87 8.58 3.65
C ALA A 73 2.54 8.96 4.99
N ILE A 74 3.49 8.15 5.47
CA ILE A 74 4.26 8.44 6.68
C ILE A 74 5.02 9.76 6.53
N ARG A 75 5.70 9.98 5.39
CA ARG A 75 6.40 11.25 5.13
C ARG A 75 5.44 12.44 5.21
N GLN A 76 4.26 12.33 4.62
CA GLN A 76 3.25 13.40 4.67
C GLN A 76 2.70 13.63 6.09
N VAL A 77 2.52 12.57 6.86
CA VAL A 77 2.04 12.68 8.25
C VAL A 77 3.12 13.31 9.13
N VAL A 78 4.37 12.89 9.02
CA VAL A 78 5.44 13.36 9.91
C VAL A 78 5.95 14.75 9.52
N ALA A 79 5.80 15.18 8.27
CA ALA A 79 6.30 16.47 7.80
C ALA A 79 5.83 17.67 8.67
N GLY A 80 6.79 18.37 9.28
CA GLY A 80 6.54 19.52 10.16
C GLY A 80 5.98 19.15 11.53
N ARG A 81 6.00 17.85 11.89
CA ARG A 81 5.53 17.28 13.16
C ARG A 81 6.55 16.31 13.76
N GLU A 82 7.80 16.37 13.33
CA GLU A 82 8.88 15.44 13.69
C GLU A 82 9.09 15.34 15.22
N ASP A 83 8.88 16.44 15.95
CA ASP A 83 9.04 16.51 17.41
C ASP A 83 7.81 15.99 18.19
N THR A 84 6.69 15.77 17.50
CA THR A 84 5.39 15.43 18.15
C THR A 84 4.79 14.12 17.66
N VAL A 85 5.27 13.57 16.55
CA VAL A 85 4.78 12.32 15.97
C VAL A 85 5.95 11.48 15.50
N ALA A 86 6.08 10.29 16.09
CA ALA A 86 7.00 9.26 15.63
C ALA A 86 6.20 8.09 15.04
N VAL A 87 6.47 7.73 13.78
CA VAL A 87 5.86 6.55 13.14
C VAL A 87 6.95 5.56 12.77
N ARG A 88 6.79 4.32 13.23
CA ARG A 88 7.68 3.19 12.94
C ARG A 88 6.93 2.12 12.18
N THR A 89 7.58 1.51 11.20
CA THR A 89 7.05 0.34 10.50
C THR A 89 7.78 -0.92 10.95
N GLN A 90 7.04 -1.99 11.17
CA GLN A 90 7.58 -3.31 11.46
C GLN A 90 7.04 -4.29 10.44
N TRP A 91 7.93 -4.90 9.65
CA TRP A 91 7.54 -5.95 8.73
C TRP A 91 7.24 -7.23 9.51
N GLN A 92 6.26 -8.02 9.09
CA GLN A 92 5.92 -9.33 9.64
C GLN A 92 5.76 -10.33 8.49
N PRO A 93 6.36 -11.54 8.59
CA PRO A 93 6.30 -12.52 7.52
C PRO A 93 4.87 -13.01 7.31
N TYR A 94 4.44 -13.05 6.05
CA TYR A 94 3.17 -13.64 5.65
C TYR A 94 3.33 -14.43 4.37
N ILE A 95 2.76 -15.64 4.31
CA ILE A 95 2.78 -16.47 3.10
C ILE A 95 1.47 -16.27 2.35
N SER A 96 1.52 -15.61 1.18
CA SER A 96 0.32 -15.26 0.42
C SER A 96 -0.37 -16.48 -0.18
N SER A 97 0.38 -17.53 -0.52
CA SER A 97 -0.16 -18.80 -0.99
C SER A 97 0.74 -19.97 -0.57
N GLN A 98 0.16 -20.95 0.11
CA GLN A 98 0.84 -22.20 0.47
C GLN A 98 0.79 -23.24 -0.67
N GLN A 99 0.09 -22.93 -1.76
CA GLN A 99 -0.11 -23.83 -2.89
C GLN A 99 1.02 -23.73 -3.93
N ILE A 100 1.93 -22.76 -3.79
CA ILE A 100 3.05 -22.57 -4.70
C ILE A 100 4.05 -23.72 -4.56
N PRO A 101 4.34 -24.49 -5.62
CA PRO A 101 5.35 -25.54 -5.59
C PRO A 101 6.72 -24.99 -5.20
N ARG A 102 7.58 -25.83 -4.60
CA ARG A 102 8.96 -25.44 -4.24
C ARG A 102 9.79 -24.93 -5.42
N THR A 103 9.46 -25.38 -6.63
CA THR A 103 10.08 -24.94 -7.89
C THR A 103 9.55 -23.60 -8.41
N GLY A 104 8.59 -22.98 -7.71
CA GLY A 104 7.76 -21.92 -8.25
C GLY A 104 6.73 -22.45 -9.26
N MET A 105 5.96 -21.53 -9.84
CA MET A 105 5.00 -21.81 -10.91
C MET A 105 4.95 -20.64 -11.89
N ARG A 106 4.35 -20.82 -13.07
CA ARG A 106 4.21 -19.68 -13.99
C ARG A 106 3.24 -18.64 -13.43
N VAL A 107 3.44 -17.37 -13.77
CA VAL A 107 2.55 -16.29 -13.32
C VAL A 107 1.12 -16.50 -13.84
N GLU A 108 0.96 -17.00 -15.07
CA GLU A 108 -0.37 -17.25 -15.63
C GLU A 108 -1.10 -18.38 -14.88
N GLU A 109 -0.38 -19.45 -14.55
CA GLU A 109 -0.91 -20.55 -13.73
C GLU A 109 -1.29 -20.07 -12.32
N TYR A 110 -0.51 -19.15 -11.74
CA TYR A 110 -0.83 -18.53 -10.45
C TYR A 110 -2.10 -17.68 -10.52
N VAL A 111 -2.25 -16.84 -11.55
CA VAL A 111 -3.44 -16.01 -11.77
C VAL A 111 -4.69 -16.89 -11.88
N GLU A 112 -4.60 -18.00 -12.64
CA GLU A 112 -5.67 -18.99 -12.76
C GLU A 112 -5.98 -19.68 -11.42
N LEU A 113 -4.95 -20.15 -10.70
CA LEU A 113 -5.09 -20.82 -9.40
C LEU A 113 -5.80 -19.94 -8.38
N MET A 114 -5.47 -18.65 -8.36
CA MET A 114 -6.02 -17.67 -7.41
C MET A 114 -7.36 -17.08 -7.86
N GLY A 115 -7.89 -17.50 -9.02
CA GLY A 115 -9.15 -16.97 -9.57
C GLY A 115 -9.08 -15.48 -9.91
N LEU A 116 -7.88 -14.97 -10.23
CA LEU A 116 -7.64 -13.57 -10.55
C LEU A 116 -7.98 -13.29 -12.01
N ASP A 117 -8.48 -12.08 -12.29
CA ASP A 117 -8.73 -11.68 -13.68
C ASP A 117 -7.42 -11.40 -14.42
N LYS A 118 -7.45 -11.54 -15.75
CA LYS A 118 -6.28 -11.30 -16.62
C LYS A 118 -5.70 -9.89 -16.48
N GLY A 119 -6.51 -8.90 -16.13
CA GLY A 119 -6.08 -7.52 -15.90
C GLY A 119 -5.46 -7.28 -14.52
N TRP A 120 -5.41 -8.27 -13.64
CA TRP A 120 -4.82 -8.14 -12.31
C TRP A 120 -3.34 -7.76 -12.39
N LEU A 121 -2.58 -8.43 -13.26
CA LEU A 121 -1.16 -8.14 -13.44
C LEU A 121 -0.95 -6.76 -14.06
N ASP A 122 -1.79 -6.38 -15.03
CA ASP A 122 -1.72 -5.05 -15.65
C ASP A 122 -1.93 -3.93 -14.62
N ARG A 123 -2.87 -4.10 -13.68
CA ARG A 123 -3.09 -3.14 -12.59
C ARG A 123 -1.93 -3.07 -11.60
N VAL A 124 -1.34 -4.22 -11.27
CA VAL A 124 -0.12 -4.28 -10.45
C VAL A 124 1.02 -3.53 -11.13
N LEU A 125 1.21 -3.75 -12.42
CA LEU A 125 2.25 -3.09 -13.22
C LEU A 125 2.00 -1.58 -13.29
N ASP A 126 0.75 -1.18 -13.51
CA ASP A 126 0.39 0.22 -13.64
C ASP A 126 0.55 0.98 -12.32
N GLN A 127 0.00 0.44 -11.23
CA GLN A 127 0.15 1.05 -9.93
C GLN A 127 1.59 0.98 -9.44
N GLY A 128 2.29 -0.15 -9.67
CA GLY A 128 3.72 -0.32 -9.39
C GLY A 128 4.56 0.77 -10.02
N ARG A 129 4.37 1.07 -11.31
CA ARG A 129 5.04 2.19 -11.97
C ARG A 129 4.78 3.53 -11.28
N GLN A 130 3.52 3.80 -10.92
CA GLN A 130 3.14 5.06 -10.28
C GLN A 130 3.78 5.22 -8.89
N VAL A 131 3.79 4.16 -8.07
CA VAL A 131 4.29 4.25 -6.70
C VAL A 131 5.81 4.13 -6.59
N VAL A 132 6.49 3.43 -7.51
CA VAL A 132 7.97 3.39 -7.56
C VAL A 132 8.52 4.81 -7.80
N VAL A 133 7.93 5.52 -8.77
CA VAL A 133 8.31 6.91 -9.11
C VAL A 133 8.04 7.87 -7.95
N GLN A 134 6.94 7.71 -7.21
CA GLN A 134 6.60 8.57 -6.06
C GLN A 134 7.35 8.17 -4.77
N GLY A 135 7.74 6.90 -4.67
CA GLY A 135 8.42 6.31 -3.53
C GLY A 135 9.91 6.68 -3.45
N GLY A 136 10.51 7.00 -4.60
CA GLY A 136 11.94 7.24 -4.77
C GLY A 136 12.74 5.95 -5.00
N ASP A 137 12.10 4.89 -5.50
CA ASP A 137 12.77 3.63 -5.85
C ASP A 137 13.09 3.65 -7.37
N ASP A 138 14.23 3.09 -7.78
CA ASP A 138 14.81 3.29 -9.14
C ASP A 138 14.34 2.27 -10.21
N GLU A 139 13.34 1.44 -9.91
CA GLU A 139 13.06 0.20 -10.67
C GLU A 139 11.59 0.11 -11.15
N PRO A 140 11.15 0.98 -12.08
CA PRO A 140 9.75 1.06 -12.50
C PRO A 140 9.25 -0.15 -13.33
N GLU A 141 10.14 -1.06 -13.74
CA GLU A 141 9.80 -2.24 -14.56
C GLU A 141 9.75 -3.57 -13.79
N LEU A 142 9.88 -3.57 -12.45
CA LEU A 142 10.14 -4.77 -11.63
C LEU A 142 9.26 -5.98 -11.94
N PHE A 143 7.95 -5.76 -12.10
CA PHE A 143 7.01 -6.85 -12.31
C PHE A 143 6.81 -7.21 -13.79
N GLY A 144 7.20 -6.34 -14.72
CA GLY A 144 6.94 -6.53 -16.17
C GLY A 144 7.72 -7.69 -16.77
N LYS A 145 8.75 -8.15 -16.06
CA LYS A 145 9.63 -9.25 -16.46
C LYS A 145 9.34 -10.55 -15.71
N TRP A 146 8.33 -10.58 -14.83
CA TRP A 146 7.98 -11.78 -14.07
C TRP A 146 7.38 -12.85 -14.98
N ARG A 147 8.10 -13.97 -15.09
CA ARG A 147 7.62 -15.19 -15.77
C ARG A 147 7.17 -16.26 -14.79
N TYR A 148 7.70 -16.22 -13.57
CA TYR A 148 7.44 -17.21 -12.54
C TYR A 148 7.07 -16.54 -11.22
N TRP A 149 6.06 -17.10 -10.56
CA TRP A 149 5.75 -16.82 -9.19
C TRP A 149 6.65 -17.66 -8.28
N PRO A 150 7.48 -17.03 -7.42
CA PRO A 150 8.48 -17.75 -6.64
C PRO A 150 7.87 -18.42 -5.40
N TYR A 151 8.51 -19.50 -4.95
CA TYR A 151 8.27 -20.07 -3.63
C TYR A 151 8.91 -19.18 -2.55
N SER A 152 8.12 -18.36 -1.88
CA SER A 152 8.61 -17.26 -1.03
C SER A 152 9.21 -17.70 0.31
N VAL A 153 9.00 -18.94 0.76
CA VAL A 153 9.42 -19.40 2.11
C VAL A 153 10.91 -19.22 2.36
N HIS A 154 11.77 -19.42 1.35
CA HIS A 154 13.20 -19.21 1.51
C HIS A 154 13.55 -17.73 1.71
N ALA A 155 12.92 -16.82 0.95
CA ALA A 155 13.09 -15.39 1.11
C ALA A 155 12.56 -14.92 2.49
N GLN A 156 11.43 -15.46 2.94
CA GLN A 156 10.86 -15.18 4.26
C GLN A 156 11.83 -15.52 5.39
N ARG A 157 12.49 -16.69 5.31
CA ARG A 157 13.52 -17.09 6.28
C ARG A 157 14.70 -16.13 6.30
N MET A 158 15.20 -15.76 5.12
CA MET A 158 16.28 -14.77 5.02
C MET A 158 15.91 -13.42 5.63
N LEU A 159 14.67 -12.96 5.43
CA LEU A 159 14.20 -11.71 6.03
C LEU A 159 14.00 -11.80 7.54
N LEU A 160 13.74 -12.98 8.09
CA LEU A 160 13.69 -13.19 9.54
C LEU A 160 15.09 -13.18 10.15
N ASP A 161 16.08 -13.77 9.46
CA ASP A 161 17.48 -13.79 9.91
C ASP A 161 18.17 -12.42 9.80
N ALA A 162 17.65 -11.51 8.96
CA ALA A 162 18.19 -10.17 8.75
C ALA A 162 17.72 -9.12 9.76
N ARG A 163 16.85 -9.48 10.71
CA ARG A 163 16.33 -8.59 11.77
C ARG A 163 17.24 -8.60 12.99
#